data_AF-A0A1H4RN32-F1
#
_entry.id   AF-A0A1H4RN32-F1
#
_cell.length_a   1.000
_cell.length_b   1.000
_cell.length_c   1.000
_cell.angle_alpha   90.00
_cell.angle_beta   90.00
_cell.angle_gamma   90.00
#
_symmetry.space_group_name_H-M   'P 1'
#
loop_
_entity.id
_entity.type
_entity.pdbx_description
1 polymer ?
#
loop_
_entity_poly.entity_id
_entity_poly.type
_entity_poly.pdbx_seq_one_letter_code
_entity_poly.pdbx_strand_id
1 'polypeptide(L)'
;MIPAERDGSADSPTPGDEPRAVETPASDTPEGARLDEAIHAVEHQLSLLWRRGRAVSLRLSRQVHPDMDPSAYGLLSILRRQGPIRLTELAGLIGVGKPTVSRQITFLMQLGLVSKDADPLDGRAQLLHLTEHGEDTMARVQDARREIFRQRLGEWDTPALDALAENLERLNTIYERDGL
;
A
#
# COMPACT_ATOMS: atom_id res chain seq x y z
N MET A 1 35.17 69.35 -53.21
CA MET A 1 34.82 67.97 -53.61
C MET A 1 34.21 67.30 -52.39
N ILE A 2 32.93 66.98 -52.48
CA ILE A 2 31.96 66.82 -51.38
C ILE A 2 31.93 65.37 -50.86
N PRO A 3 31.65 65.12 -49.55
CA PRO A 3 31.42 63.78 -49.00
C PRO A 3 29.93 63.40 -49.04
N ALA A 4 29.62 62.12 -49.29
CA ALA A 4 28.30 61.50 -49.15
C ALA A 4 28.54 59.98 -49.06
N GLU A 5 27.91 59.15 -48.23
CA GLU A 5 26.70 59.25 -47.44
C GLU A 5 26.90 58.46 -46.12
N ARG A 6 26.27 58.95 -45.04
CA ARG A 6 25.92 58.17 -43.86
C ARG A 6 24.43 57.89 -43.95
N ASP A 7 24.04 56.62 -43.96
CA ASP A 7 22.81 56.18 -43.32
C ASP A 7 22.90 54.69 -43.00
N GLY A 8 22.40 54.28 -41.83
CA GLY A 8 22.39 52.88 -41.43
C GLY A 8 22.50 52.62 -39.93
N SER A 9 21.37 52.84 -39.25
CA SER A 9 20.85 52.07 -38.11
C SER A 9 21.77 51.66 -36.95
N ALA A 10 21.48 52.30 -35.82
CA ALA A 10 21.22 51.70 -34.51
C ALA A 10 21.55 50.21 -34.35
N ASP A 11 22.54 49.92 -33.50
CA ASP A 11 22.52 48.70 -32.68
C ASP A 11 22.93 49.09 -31.26
N SER A 12 21.97 49.02 -30.35
CA SER A 12 22.19 49.27 -28.92
C SER A 12 22.69 47.99 -28.28
N PRO A 13 23.66 48.04 -27.35
CA PRO A 13 24.13 46.83 -26.70
C PRO A 13 23.03 46.30 -25.78
N THR A 14 22.54 45.09 -26.07
CA THR A 14 21.72 44.29 -25.16
C THR A 14 22.52 44.02 -23.88
N PRO A 15 22.03 44.38 -22.67
CA PRO A 15 22.66 43.92 -21.45
C PRO A 15 22.30 42.44 -21.27
N GLY A 16 23.30 41.59 -21.47
CA GLY A 16 23.25 40.18 -21.08
C GLY A 16 23.50 40.00 -19.58
N ASP A 17 22.86 38.97 -19.05
CA ASP A 17 23.06 38.35 -17.74
C ASP A 17 22.76 39.21 -16.50
N GLU A 18 21.47 39.41 -16.24
CA GLU A 18 21.01 39.33 -14.86
C GLU A 18 21.19 37.88 -14.36
N PRO A 19 21.86 37.65 -13.22
CA PRO A 19 21.97 36.32 -12.66
C PRO A 19 20.57 35.83 -12.30
N ARG A 20 20.10 34.82 -13.05
CA ARG A 20 18.89 34.06 -12.75
C ARG A 20 18.98 33.63 -11.29
N ALA A 21 18.15 34.23 -10.43
CA ALA A 21 18.05 33.85 -9.04
C ALA A 21 17.84 32.33 -9.01
N VAL A 22 18.84 31.63 -8.46
CA VAL A 22 18.73 30.22 -8.12
C VAL A 22 17.53 30.16 -7.18
N GLU A 23 16.41 29.61 -7.64
CA GLU A 23 15.33 29.21 -6.77
C GLU A 23 15.97 28.30 -5.72
N THR A 24 16.14 28.86 -4.52
CA THR A 24 16.54 28.12 -3.35
C THR A 24 15.62 26.90 -3.27
N PRO A 25 16.14 25.66 -3.28
CA PRO A 25 15.28 24.49 -3.18
C PRO A 25 14.44 24.64 -1.91
N ALA A 26 13.14 24.33 -2.00
CA ALA A 26 12.16 24.54 -0.92
C ALA A 26 12.60 23.94 0.44
N SER A 27 13.59 23.04 0.43
CA SER A 27 14.28 22.44 1.57
C SER A 27 15.06 23.43 2.47
N ASP A 28 15.47 24.61 2.00
CA ASP A 28 16.26 25.55 2.83
C ASP A 28 15.42 26.52 3.68
N THR A 29 14.08 26.39 3.64
CA THR A 29 13.19 27.18 4.50
C THR A 29 12.95 26.49 5.85
N PRO A 30 12.75 27.22 6.96
CA PRO A 30 12.40 26.61 8.25
C PRO A 30 11.12 25.75 8.20
N GLU A 31 10.21 26.05 7.26
CA GLU A 31 8.99 25.29 7.02
C GLU A 31 9.27 23.99 6.23
N GLY A 32 10.15 24.04 5.22
CA GLY A 32 10.64 22.87 4.50
C GLY A 32 11.40 21.89 5.41
N ALA A 33 12.28 22.39 6.27
CA ALA A 33 12.99 21.55 7.25
C ALA A 33 12.03 20.83 8.22
N ARG A 34 10.98 21.52 8.68
CA ARG A 34 9.94 20.91 9.53
C ARG A 34 9.14 19.84 8.79
N LEU A 35 8.84 20.06 7.51
CA LEU A 35 8.15 19.09 6.67
C LEU A 35 9.00 17.82 6.51
N ASP A 36 10.29 17.96 6.21
CA ASP A 36 11.21 16.83 6.06
C ASP A 36 11.36 16.03 7.37
N GLU A 37 11.47 16.71 8.52
CA GLU A 37 11.48 16.06 9.83
C GLU A 37 10.19 15.26 10.08
N ALA A 38 9.02 15.82 9.73
CA ALA A 38 7.75 15.15 9.87
C ALA A 38 7.64 13.91 8.95
N ILE A 39 8.10 14.02 7.71
CA ILE A 39 8.14 12.89 6.75
C ILE A 39 9.05 11.78 7.28
N HIS A 40 10.25 12.11 7.77
CA HIS A 40 11.17 11.14 8.35
C HIS A 40 10.59 10.45 9.59
N ALA A 41 9.84 11.18 10.42
CA ALA A 41 9.15 10.59 11.56
C ALA A 41 8.10 9.55 11.10
N VAL A 42 7.30 9.88 10.07
CA VAL A 42 6.32 8.96 9.49
C VAL A 42 7.01 7.72 8.90
N GLU A 43 8.05 7.91 8.10
CA GLU A 43 8.84 6.84 7.49
C GLU A 43 9.39 5.86 8.55
N HIS A 44 9.95 6.41 9.63
CA HIS A 44 10.46 5.61 10.74
C HIS A 44 9.37 4.76 11.40
N GLN A 45 8.21 5.36 11.68
CA GLN A 45 7.08 4.64 12.30
C GLN A 45 6.51 3.58 11.36
N LEU A 46 6.42 3.83 10.05
CA LEU A 46 5.97 2.84 9.06
C LEU A 46 6.93 1.65 8.97
N SER A 47 8.25 1.91 8.96
CA SER A 47 9.26 0.84 8.97
C SER A 47 9.12 -0.06 10.21
N LEU A 48 8.91 0.54 11.39
CA LEU A 48 8.64 -0.22 12.61
C LEU A 48 7.32 -1.00 12.55
N LEU A 49 6.26 -0.36 12.03
CA LEU A 49 4.94 -0.96 11.90
C LEU A 49 4.98 -2.16 10.95
N TRP A 50 5.61 -2.07 9.79
CA TRP A 50 5.70 -3.17 8.83
C TRP A 50 6.52 -4.34 9.37
N ARG A 51 7.64 -4.08 10.06
CA ARG A 51 8.43 -5.14 10.72
C ARG A 51 7.59 -5.88 11.77
N ARG A 52 6.87 -5.14 12.61
CA ARG A 52 5.95 -5.71 13.62
C ARG A 52 4.76 -6.41 12.97
N GLY A 53 4.21 -5.85 11.91
CA GLY A 53 3.12 -6.40 11.11
C GLY A 53 3.47 -7.75 10.51
N ARG A 54 4.69 -7.90 9.97
CA ARG A 54 5.20 -9.19 9.48
C ARG A 54 5.27 -10.24 10.59
N ALA A 55 5.76 -9.87 11.78
CA ALA A 55 5.80 -10.77 12.93
C ALA A 55 4.40 -11.17 13.43
N VAL A 56 3.45 -10.23 13.41
CA VAL A 56 2.04 -10.51 13.72
C VAL A 56 1.42 -11.43 12.67
N SER A 57 1.64 -11.17 11.38
CA SER A 57 1.13 -12.00 10.28
C SER A 57 1.63 -13.44 10.39
N LEU A 58 2.93 -13.64 10.67
CA LEU A 58 3.49 -14.98 10.92
C LEU A 58 2.87 -15.67 12.14
N ARG A 59 2.56 -14.92 13.20
CA ARG A 59 1.88 -15.48 14.37
C ARG A 59 0.46 -15.92 14.04
N LEU A 60 -0.28 -15.11 13.27
CA LEU A 60 -1.66 -15.41 12.88
C LEU A 60 -1.71 -16.57 11.87
N SER A 61 -0.77 -16.64 10.92
CA SER A 61 -0.69 -17.76 9.97
C SER A 61 -0.50 -19.10 10.71
N ARG A 62 0.37 -19.13 11.72
CA ARG A 62 0.59 -20.31 12.58
C ARG A 62 -0.61 -20.71 13.43
N GLN A 63 -1.54 -19.79 13.71
CA GLN A 63 -2.80 -20.14 14.38
C GLN A 63 -3.79 -20.82 13.44
N VAL A 64 -3.67 -20.59 12.13
CA VAL A 64 -4.44 -21.32 11.11
C VAL A 64 -3.83 -22.69 10.87
N HIS A 65 -2.54 -22.73 10.52
CA HIS A 65 -1.80 -23.99 10.30
C HIS A 65 -0.29 -23.79 10.55
N PRO A 66 0.42 -24.74 11.21
CA PRO A 66 1.84 -24.58 11.55
C PRO A 66 2.75 -24.24 10.37
N ASP A 67 2.50 -24.85 9.21
CA ASP A 67 3.29 -24.65 7.97
C ASP A 67 2.76 -23.52 7.08
N MET A 68 1.82 -22.70 7.56
CA MET A 68 1.24 -21.63 6.76
C MET A 68 2.19 -20.43 6.61
N ASP A 69 2.50 -20.09 5.37
CA ASP A 69 3.22 -18.87 5.02
C ASP A 69 2.38 -17.61 5.34
N PRO A 70 2.98 -16.52 5.86
CA PRO A 70 2.28 -15.26 6.14
C PRO A 70 1.47 -14.70 4.97
N SER A 71 1.94 -14.89 3.73
CA SER A 71 1.23 -14.40 2.54
C SER A 71 -0.01 -15.23 2.19
N ALA A 72 -0.05 -16.52 2.56
CA ALA A 72 -1.26 -17.34 2.45
C ALA A 72 -2.37 -16.88 3.41
N TYR A 73 -1.99 -16.40 4.61
CA TYR A 73 -2.95 -15.78 5.53
C TYR A 73 -3.53 -14.46 4.97
N GLY A 74 -2.71 -13.67 4.26
CA GLY A 74 -3.16 -12.48 3.54
C GLY A 74 -4.24 -12.79 2.51
N LEU A 75 -4.06 -13.87 1.73
CA LEU A 75 -5.06 -14.34 0.75
C LEU A 75 -6.41 -14.67 1.40
N LEU A 76 -6.40 -15.43 2.51
CA LEU A 76 -7.62 -15.76 3.25
C LEU A 76 -8.34 -14.50 3.77
N SER A 77 -7.58 -13.51 4.21
CA SER A 77 -8.13 -12.23 4.71
C SER A 77 -8.82 -11.44 3.60
N ILE A 78 -8.24 -11.43 2.39
CA ILE A 78 -8.85 -10.78 1.22
C ILE A 78 -10.08 -11.53 0.76
N LEU A 79 -10.02 -12.86 0.65
CA LEU A 79 -11.16 -13.70 0.24
C LEU A 79 -12.35 -13.51 1.18
N ARG A 80 -12.12 -13.42 2.49
CA ARG A 80 -13.18 -13.15 3.47
C ARG A 80 -13.81 -11.75 3.31
N ARG A 81 -13.00 -10.75 2.94
CA ARG A 81 -13.46 -9.35 2.80
C ARG A 81 -14.21 -9.11 1.48
N GLN A 82 -13.67 -9.63 0.38
CA GLN A 82 -14.19 -9.39 -0.96
C GLN A 82 -15.24 -10.43 -1.40
N GLY A 83 -15.26 -11.61 -0.77
CA GLY A 83 -16.06 -12.74 -1.22
C GLY A 83 -15.44 -13.43 -2.45
N PRO A 84 -16.25 -14.13 -3.27
CA PRO A 84 -15.77 -14.85 -4.44
C PRO A 84 -15.01 -13.93 -5.42
N ILE A 85 -13.75 -14.24 -5.70
CA ILE A 85 -12.87 -13.38 -6.51
C ILE A 85 -12.02 -14.21 -7.49
N ARG A 86 -11.65 -13.63 -8.63
CA ARG A 86 -10.80 -14.30 -9.62
C ARG A 86 -9.34 -14.34 -9.14
N LEU A 87 -8.62 -15.40 -9.47
CA LEU A 87 -7.18 -15.54 -9.13
C LEU A 87 -6.33 -14.36 -9.64
N THR A 88 -6.64 -13.83 -10.83
CA THR A 88 -5.91 -12.71 -11.43
C THR A 88 -6.12 -11.41 -10.67
N GLU A 89 -7.33 -11.18 -10.18
CA GLU A 89 -7.68 -10.01 -9.38
C GLU A 89 -7.07 -10.11 -7.99
N LEU A 90 -7.15 -11.29 -7.37
CA LEU A 90 -6.50 -11.58 -6.09
C LEU A 90 -4.98 -11.37 -6.14
N ALA A 91 -4.33 -11.74 -7.24
CA ALA A 91 -2.90 -11.49 -7.43
C ALA A 91 -2.58 -9.99 -7.56
N GLY A 92 -3.44 -9.22 -8.22
CA GLY A 92 -3.31 -7.77 -8.30
C GLY A 92 -3.40 -7.09 -6.94
N LEU A 93 -4.33 -7.52 -6.08
CA LEU A 93 -4.56 -6.93 -4.76
C LEU A 93 -3.39 -7.14 -3.76
N ILE A 94 -2.55 -8.15 -3.97
CA ILE A 94 -1.46 -8.48 -3.04
C ILE A 94 -0.10 -7.95 -3.53
N GLY A 95 -0.02 -7.48 -4.78
CA GLY A 95 1.26 -7.04 -5.36
C GLY A 95 2.28 -8.18 -5.53
N VAL A 96 1.82 -9.44 -5.53
CA VAL A 96 2.67 -10.64 -5.65
C VAL A 96 2.37 -11.38 -6.95
N GLY A 97 3.43 -11.88 -7.59
CA GLY A 97 3.32 -12.59 -8.86
C GLY A 97 2.35 -13.79 -8.84
N LYS A 98 1.58 -13.93 -9.92
CA LYS A 98 0.59 -15.00 -10.15
C LYS A 98 1.09 -16.43 -9.83
N PRO A 99 2.36 -16.84 -10.12
CA PRO A 99 2.84 -18.18 -9.76
C PRO A 99 2.87 -18.43 -8.26
N THR A 100 3.21 -17.41 -7.46
CA THR A 100 3.27 -17.50 -6.00
C THR A 100 1.86 -17.62 -5.43
N VAL A 101 0.94 -16.76 -5.89
CA VAL A 101 -0.46 -16.79 -5.46
C VAL A 101 -1.11 -18.13 -5.80
N SER A 102 -0.89 -18.66 -7.00
CA SER A 102 -1.42 -19.97 -7.43
C SER A 102 -0.96 -21.12 -6.54
N ARG A 103 0.33 -21.13 -6.16
CA ARG A 103 0.88 -22.12 -5.23
C ARG A 103 0.21 -22.05 -3.86
N GLN A 104 0.01 -20.83 -3.34
CA GLN A 104 -0.62 -20.62 -2.05
C GLN A 104 -2.09 -21.01 -2.05
N ILE A 105 -2.82 -20.68 -3.11
CA ILE A 105 -4.22 -21.12 -3.27
C ILE A 105 -4.30 -22.65 -3.32
N THR A 106 -3.42 -23.32 -4.05
CA THR A 106 -3.37 -24.79 -4.07
C THR A 106 -3.17 -25.35 -2.65
N PHE A 107 -2.25 -24.77 -1.87
CA PHE A 107 -2.05 -25.16 -0.48
C PHE A 107 -3.29 -24.92 0.39
N LEU A 108 -3.94 -23.76 0.26
CA LEU A 108 -5.17 -23.45 1.01
C LEU A 108 -6.35 -24.35 0.64
N MET A 109 -6.44 -24.79 -0.62
CA MET A 109 -7.41 -25.79 -1.08
C MET A 109 -7.10 -27.18 -0.48
N GLN A 110 -5.83 -27.57 -0.39
CA GLN A 110 -5.42 -28.82 0.26
C GLN A 110 -5.77 -28.85 1.75
N LEU A 111 -5.70 -27.69 2.41
CA LEU A 111 -6.17 -27.51 3.79
C LEU A 111 -7.70 -27.43 3.92
N GLY A 112 -8.44 -27.46 2.80
CA GLY A 112 -9.90 -27.34 2.81
C GLY A 112 -10.43 -25.97 3.20
N LEU A 113 -9.60 -24.92 3.16
CA LEU A 113 -9.96 -23.55 3.57
C LEU A 113 -10.51 -22.72 2.40
N VAL A 114 -10.14 -23.09 1.17
CA VAL A 114 -10.53 -22.39 -0.06
C VAL A 114 -11.12 -23.40 -1.04
N SER A 115 -12.15 -23.00 -1.76
CA SER A 115 -12.68 -23.73 -2.91
C SER A 115 -12.66 -22.86 -4.17
N LYS A 116 -12.83 -23.51 -5.32
CA LYS A 116 -12.93 -22.86 -6.61
C LYS A 116 -14.16 -23.35 -7.36
N ASP A 117 -14.96 -22.42 -7.84
CA ASP A 117 -16.13 -22.71 -8.68
C ASP A 117 -15.96 -22.08 -10.06
N ALA A 118 -16.68 -22.62 -11.05
CA ALA A 118 -16.80 -21.96 -12.34
C ALA A 118 -17.52 -20.62 -12.16
N ASP A 119 -17.00 -19.58 -12.80
CA ASP A 119 -17.65 -18.27 -12.78
C ASP A 119 -18.96 -18.35 -13.60
N PRO A 120 -20.14 -18.08 -13.00
CA PRO A 120 -21.42 -18.15 -13.71
C PRO A 120 -21.51 -17.15 -14.88
N LEU A 121 -20.73 -16.07 -14.85
CA LEU A 121 -20.72 -15.02 -15.86
C LEU A 121 -19.68 -15.29 -16.97
N ASP A 122 -18.68 -16.13 -16.68
CA ASP A 122 -17.64 -16.53 -17.61
C ASP A 122 -17.19 -17.96 -17.29
N GLY A 123 -17.80 -18.97 -17.92
CA GLY A 123 -17.51 -20.38 -17.65
C GLY A 123 -16.05 -20.82 -17.89
N ARG A 124 -15.19 -19.95 -18.43
CA ARG A 124 -13.74 -20.19 -18.54
C ARG A 124 -12.96 -19.65 -17.33
N ALA A 125 -13.52 -18.71 -16.59
CA ALA A 125 -12.94 -18.18 -15.36
C ALA A 125 -13.33 -19.04 -14.14
N GLN A 126 -12.49 -19.00 -13.12
CA GLN A 126 -12.77 -19.65 -11.82
C GLN A 126 -12.79 -18.60 -10.72
N LEU A 127 -13.78 -18.68 -9.84
CA LEU A 127 -13.91 -17.86 -8.65
C LEU A 127 -13.39 -18.64 -7.44
N LEU A 128 -12.49 -18.01 -6.70
CA LEU A 128 -11.96 -18.50 -5.45
C LEU A 128 -12.80 -17.93 -4.30
N HIS A 129 -13.18 -18.77 -3.35
CA HIS A 129 -13.93 -18.36 -2.16
C HIS A 129 -13.53 -19.21 -0.95
N LEU A 130 -13.80 -18.72 0.26
CA LEU A 130 -13.61 -19.50 1.47
C LEU A 130 -14.67 -20.60 1.56
N THR A 131 -14.25 -21.79 2.00
CA THR A 131 -15.20 -22.83 2.42
C THR A 131 -15.81 -22.46 3.76
N GLU A 132 -16.86 -23.17 4.19
CA GLU A 132 -17.40 -23.05 5.55
C GLU A 132 -16.30 -23.28 6.61
N HIS A 133 -15.45 -24.30 6.41
CA HIS A 133 -14.28 -24.53 7.27
C HIS A 133 -13.29 -23.36 7.26
N GLY A 134 -13.07 -22.74 6.10
CA GLY A 134 -12.25 -21.54 5.93
C GLY A 134 -12.81 -20.34 6.70
N GLU A 135 -14.12 -20.10 6.60
CA GLU A 135 -14.81 -19.02 7.32
C GLU A 135 -14.71 -19.21 8.84
N ASP A 136 -15.02 -20.40 9.35
CA ASP A 136 -14.93 -20.72 10.78
C ASP A 136 -13.50 -20.55 11.30
N THR A 137 -12.52 -21.04 10.55
CA THR A 137 -11.10 -20.92 10.90
C THR A 137 -10.67 -19.46 10.96
N MET A 138 -11.08 -18.67 9.96
CA MET A 138 -10.80 -17.24 9.92
C MET A 138 -11.54 -16.48 11.03
N ALA A 139 -12.77 -16.87 11.39
CA ALA A 139 -13.52 -16.26 12.48
C ALA A 139 -12.73 -16.37 13.80
N ARG A 140 -12.30 -17.58 14.16
CA ARG A 140 -11.50 -17.82 15.38
C ARG A 140 -10.21 -17.00 15.41
N VAL A 141 -9.46 -16.95 14.30
CA VAL A 141 -8.19 -16.21 14.24
C VAL A 141 -8.42 -14.69 14.29
N GLN A 142 -9.50 -14.19 13.67
CA GLN A 142 -9.85 -12.78 13.74
C GLN A 142 -10.34 -12.36 15.13
N ASP A 143 -11.04 -13.21 15.86
CA ASP A 143 -11.45 -12.91 17.24
C ASP A 143 -10.24 -12.78 18.17
N ALA A 144 -9.27 -13.70 18.05
CA ALA A 144 -8.00 -13.60 18.77
C ALA A 144 -7.24 -12.31 18.40
N ARG A 145 -7.23 -11.93 17.12
CA ARG A 145 -6.64 -10.67 16.67
C ARG A 145 -7.39 -9.46 17.24
N ARG A 146 -8.72 -9.45 17.23
CA ARG A 146 -9.55 -8.36 17.75
C ARG A 146 -9.27 -8.13 19.22
N GLU A 147 -9.14 -9.20 20.00
CA GLU A 147 -8.82 -9.10 21.42
C GLU A 147 -7.43 -8.49 21.65
N ILE A 148 -6.43 -8.88 20.86
CA ILE A 148 -5.10 -8.26 20.91
C ILE A 148 -5.16 -6.76 20.58
N PHE A 149 -5.94 -6.36 19.57
CA PHE A 149 -6.10 -4.95 19.22
C PHE A 149 -6.81 -4.19 20.34
N ARG A 150 -7.87 -4.75 20.93
CA ARG A 150 -8.57 -4.17 22.08
C ARG A 150 -7.62 -3.96 23.26
N GLN A 151 -6.77 -4.94 23.60
CA GLN A 151 -5.81 -4.80 24.70
C GLN A 151 -4.76 -3.72 24.44
N ARG A 152 -4.32 -3.55 23.18
CA ARG A 152 -3.25 -2.60 22.83
C ARG A 152 -3.73 -1.18 22.61
N LEU A 153 -4.95 -1.03 22.11
CA LEU A 153 -5.54 0.25 21.71
C LEU A 153 -6.63 0.72 22.68
N GLY A 154 -7.07 -0.13 23.61
CA GLY A 154 -8.18 0.19 24.52
C GLY A 154 -7.86 1.26 25.56
N GLU A 155 -6.59 1.63 25.72
CA GLU A 155 -6.16 2.75 26.57
C GLU A 155 -6.22 4.10 25.84
N TRP A 156 -6.41 4.09 24.52
CA TRP A 156 -6.53 5.30 23.71
C TRP A 156 -7.99 5.78 23.74
N ASP A 157 -8.18 7.09 23.65
CA ASP A 157 -9.52 7.64 23.47
C ASP A 157 -10.04 7.39 22.04
N THR A 158 -11.36 7.42 21.89
CA THR A 158 -12.01 7.19 20.60
C THR A 158 -11.58 8.20 19.53
N PRO A 159 -11.47 9.52 19.81
CA PRO A 159 -11.01 10.49 18.80
C PRO A 159 -9.61 10.23 18.26
N ALA A 160 -8.65 9.81 19.10
CA ALA A 160 -7.31 9.47 18.61
C ALA A 160 -7.32 8.22 17.72
N LEU A 161 -8.15 7.22 18.06
CA LEU A 161 -8.31 6.02 17.24
C LEU A 161 -8.95 6.34 15.88
N ASP A 162 -9.96 7.20 15.85
CA ASP A 162 -10.61 7.64 14.61
C ASP A 162 -9.63 8.41 13.72
N ALA A 163 -8.86 9.33 14.29
CA ALA A 163 -7.84 10.08 13.56
C ALA A 163 -6.72 9.17 13.01
N LEU A 164 -6.31 8.16 13.78
CA LEU A 164 -5.33 7.18 13.30
C LEU A 164 -5.89 6.36 12.13
N ALA A 165 -7.14 5.89 12.24
CA ALA A 165 -7.79 5.13 11.18
C ALA A 165 -7.90 5.94 9.88
N GLU A 166 -8.32 7.21 9.97
CA GLU A 166 -8.42 8.10 8.81
C GLU A 166 -7.06 8.33 8.13
N ASN A 167 -6.01 8.57 8.91
CA ASN A 167 -4.66 8.78 8.35
C ASN A 167 -4.10 7.51 7.69
N LEU A 168 -4.37 6.34 8.28
CA LEU A 168 -3.97 5.06 7.68
C LEU A 168 -4.74 4.77 6.39
N GLU A 169 -6.03 5.09 6.33
CA GLU A 169 -6.82 4.95 5.10
C GLU A 169 -6.27 5.83 3.99
N ARG A 170 -6.04 7.13 4.27
CA ARG A 170 -5.43 8.06 3.31
C ARG A 170 -4.09 7.55 2.81
N LEU A 171 -3.26 7.00 3.69
CA LEU A 171 -1.97 6.41 3.33
C LEU A 171 -2.13 5.19 2.43
N ASN A 172 -3.05 4.27 2.74
CA ASN A 172 -3.27 3.05 1.94
C ASN A 172 -3.76 3.39 0.53
N THR A 173 -4.61 4.43 0.37
CA THR A 173 -5.06 4.88 -0.95
C THR A 173 -3.90 5.43 -1.82
N ILE A 174 -2.84 5.96 -1.20
CA ILE A 174 -1.63 6.38 -1.94
C ILE A 174 -0.90 5.15 -2.50
N TYR A 175 -0.68 4.13 -1.66
CA TYR A 175 0.00 2.91 -2.09
C TYR A 175 -0.78 2.10 -3.15
N GLU A 176 -2.12 2.06 -3.04
CA GLU A 176 -2.97 1.45 -4.07
C GLU A 176 -2.82 2.13 -5.46
N ARG A 177 -2.50 3.43 -5.50
CA ARG A 177 -2.26 4.18 -6.73
C ARG A 177 -0.86 3.95 -7.31
N ASP A 178 0.11 3.71 -6.45
CA ASP A 178 1.51 3.51 -6.85
C ASP A 178 1.83 2.06 -7.25
N GLY A 179 0.89 1.13 -7.06
CA GLY A 179 1.04 -0.28 -7.45
C GLY A 179 2.08 -1.05 -6.62
N LEU A 180 2.34 -0.59 -5.40
CA LEU A 180 3.25 -1.19 -4.41
C LEU A 180 2.49 -1.97 -3.33
#